data_AF-A0A3M7M5M4-F1
#
_entry.id   AF-A0A3M7M5M4-F1
#
_cell.length_a   1.000
_cell.length_b   1.000
_cell.length_c   1.000
_cell.angle_alpha   90.00
_cell.angle_beta   90.00
_cell.angle_gamma   90.00
#
_symmetry.space_group_name_H-M   'P 1'
#
loop_
_entity.id
_entity.type
_entity.pdbx_description
1 polymer ?
#
loop_
_entity_poly.entity_id
_entity_poly.type
_entity_poly.pdbx_seq_one_letter_code
_entity_poly.pdbx_strand_id
1 'polypeptide(L)'
;MSNKRPCFYVNLDPAAEEFAFEPDLDIKDLISLEDVMEEMSLGPNGGLIYCFEFLMENLDFLTEPLEEVTEDYLIVFDMPGQIELYTHVPILPGLVKHLMTGSLNIRISSLAHYLP
;
A
#
# COMPACT_ATOMS: atom_id res chain seq x y z
N MET A 1 0.49 -11.96 30.00
CA MET A 1 0.86 -10.64 29.45
C MET A 1 0.56 -10.68 27.97
N SER A 2 -0.35 -9.84 27.48
CA SER A 2 -0.64 -9.74 26.05
C SER A 2 0.62 -9.18 25.37
N ASN A 3 1.34 -10.03 24.66
CA ASN A 3 2.56 -9.64 23.95
C ASN A 3 2.12 -8.95 22.65
N LYS A 4 1.67 -7.69 22.72
CA LYS A 4 1.33 -6.90 21.54
C LYS A 4 2.61 -6.37 20.94
N ARG A 5 2.96 -6.85 19.75
CA ARG A 5 4.00 -6.22 18.93
C ARG A 5 3.48 -4.87 18.46
N PRO A 6 4.30 -3.81 18.47
CA PRO A 6 3.93 -2.56 17.81
C PRO A 6 3.73 -2.83 16.31
N CYS A 7 2.81 -2.09 15.71
CA CYS A 7 2.42 -2.25 14.30
C CYS A 7 2.72 -0.96 13.57
N PHE A 8 3.21 -1.07 12.33
CA PHE A 8 3.34 0.04 11.39
C PHE A 8 2.39 -0.24 10.23
N TYR A 9 1.30 0.50 10.14
CA TYR A 9 0.21 0.28 9.19
C TYR A 9 0.36 1.22 8.00
N VAL A 10 0.49 0.63 6.81
CA VAL A 10 0.64 1.34 5.53
C VAL A 10 -0.60 1.09 4.69
N ASN A 11 -1.38 2.13 4.39
CA ASN A 11 -2.46 2.06 3.42
C ASN A 11 -1.90 2.30 2.00
N LEU A 12 -2.06 1.33 1.11
CA LEU A 12 -1.77 1.48 -0.31
C LEU A 12 -3.03 1.48 -1.18
N ASP A 13 -4.24 1.53 -0.61
CA ASP A 13 -5.49 1.67 -1.37
C ASP A 13 -5.89 3.14 -1.54
N PRO A 14 -5.76 3.72 -2.76
CA PRO A 14 -6.18 5.10 -3.04
C PRO A 14 -7.69 5.30 -2.92
N ALA A 15 -8.49 4.22 -3.01
CA ALA A 15 -9.94 4.26 -2.92
C ALA A 15 -10.47 3.99 -1.50
N ALA A 16 -9.61 3.77 -0.51
CA ALA A 16 -10.07 3.59 0.88
C ALA A 16 -10.77 4.86 1.40
N GLU A 17 -11.95 4.75 1.97
CA GLU A 17 -12.70 5.89 2.53
C GLU A 17 -12.75 5.85 4.07
N GLU A 18 -12.73 4.65 4.64
CA GLU A 18 -12.84 4.42 6.08
C GLU A 18 -11.74 3.49 6.55
N PHE A 19 -11.15 3.83 7.70
CA PHE A 19 -10.12 3.01 8.33
C PHE A 19 -10.55 2.54 9.71
N ALA A 20 -10.35 1.25 9.99
CA ALA A 20 -10.55 0.70 11.34
C ALA A 20 -9.46 1.18 12.31
N PHE A 21 -8.27 1.50 11.79
CA PHE A 21 -7.13 2.06 12.50
C PHE A 21 -6.49 3.12 11.60
N GLU A 22 -6.05 4.24 12.15
CA GLU A 22 -5.36 5.28 11.38
C GLU A 22 -4.04 4.73 10.81
N PRO A 23 -3.78 4.86 9.50
CA PRO A 23 -2.52 4.47 8.90
C PRO A 23 -1.37 5.37 9.37
N ASP A 24 -0.21 4.75 9.61
CA ASP A 24 1.05 5.47 9.84
C ASP A 24 1.60 6.06 8.52
N LEU A 25 1.21 5.47 7.39
CA LEU A 25 1.53 5.96 6.05
C LEU A 25 0.36 5.70 5.10
N ASP A 26 -0.14 6.72 4.41
CA ASP A 26 -1.27 6.62 3.49
C ASP A 26 -0.86 7.08 2.08
N ILE A 27 -1.06 6.24 1.07
CA ILE A 27 -0.83 6.58 -0.35
C ILE A 27 -1.54 7.87 -0.78
N LYS A 28 -2.65 8.24 -0.14
CA LYS A 28 -3.36 9.49 -0.42
C LYS A 28 -2.54 10.74 -0.14
N ASP A 29 -1.55 10.66 0.77
CA ASP A 29 -0.61 11.76 1.03
C ASP A 29 0.38 11.95 -0.12
N LEU A 30 0.63 10.89 -0.90
CA LEU A 30 1.44 10.94 -2.12
C LEU A 30 0.61 11.33 -3.34
N ILE A 31 -0.56 10.70 -3.52
CA ILE A 31 -1.42 10.90 -4.69
C ILE A 31 -2.89 10.61 -4.40
N SER A 32 -3.76 11.56 -4.74
CA SER A 32 -5.21 11.45 -4.59
C SER A 32 -5.85 10.81 -5.83
N LEU A 33 -6.67 9.78 -5.64
CA LEU A 33 -7.44 9.16 -6.71
C LEU A 33 -8.44 10.14 -7.35
N GLU A 34 -9.07 10.98 -6.54
CA GLU A 34 -10.06 11.97 -7.00
C GLU A 34 -9.38 12.98 -7.94
N ASP A 35 -8.27 13.56 -7.51
CA ASP A 35 -7.50 14.53 -8.30
C ASP A 35 -7.01 13.91 -9.62
N VAL A 36 -6.51 12.67 -9.57
CA VAL A 36 -6.09 11.94 -10.77
C VAL A 36 -7.25 11.73 -11.74
N MET A 37 -8.41 11.30 -11.24
CA MET A 37 -9.58 11.09 -12.10
C MET A 37 -10.04 12.37 -12.77
N GLU A 38 -10.03 13.49 -12.04
CA GLU A 38 -10.40 14.80 -12.55
C GLU A 38 -9.37 15.34 -13.56
N GLU A 39 -8.10 15.40 -13.20
CA GLU A 39 -7.04 16.01 -14.01
C GLU A 39 -6.71 15.18 -15.27
N MET A 40 -6.69 13.86 -15.14
CA MET A 40 -6.33 12.95 -16.24
C MET A 40 -7.56 12.48 -17.04
N SER A 41 -8.77 12.91 -16.64
CA SER A 41 -10.04 12.47 -17.24
C SER A 41 -10.17 10.94 -17.28
N LEU A 42 -9.74 10.27 -16.20
CA LEU A 42 -9.75 8.81 -16.07
C LEU A 42 -10.99 8.34 -15.31
N GLY A 43 -11.48 7.16 -15.67
CA GLY A 43 -12.44 6.43 -14.83
C GLY A 43 -11.77 5.79 -13.61
N PRO A 44 -12.55 5.23 -12.66
CA PRO A 44 -12.03 4.70 -11.39
C PRO A 44 -10.87 3.71 -11.56
N ASN A 45 -11.00 2.73 -12.45
CA ASN A 45 -9.95 1.73 -12.68
C ASN A 45 -8.69 2.34 -13.31
N GLY A 46 -8.85 3.33 -14.18
CA GLY A 46 -7.73 4.02 -14.81
C GLY A 46 -6.98 4.87 -13.79
N GLY A 47 -7.71 5.59 -12.93
CA GLY A 47 -7.14 6.35 -11.83
C GLY A 47 -6.38 5.45 -10.84
N LEU A 48 -6.96 4.30 -10.47
CA LEU A 48 -6.31 3.32 -9.57
C LEU A 48 -4.99 2.79 -10.12
N ILE A 49 -4.92 2.48 -11.42
CA ILE A 49 -3.68 2.05 -12.08
C ILE A 49 -2.66 3.19 -12.04
N TYR A 50 -3.08 4.40 -12.40
CA TYR A 50 -2.20 5.57 -12.42
C TYR A 50 -1.62 5.89 -11.04
N CYS A 51 -2.43 5.87 -9.97
CA CYS A 51 -1.96 6.06 -8.61
C CYS A 51 -0.84 5.06 -8.24
N PHE A 52 -0.98 3.81 -8.67
CA PHE A 52 0.06 2.80 -8.43
C PHE A 52 1.29 2.97 -9.31
N GLU A 53 1.14 3.36 -10.57
CA GLU A 53 2.28 3.70 -11.42
C GLU A 53 3.08 4.85 -10.80
N PHE A 54 2.38 5.89 -10.31
CA PHE A 54 3.00 7.01 -9.62
C PHE A 54 3.70 6.56 -8.33
N LEU A 55 3.10 5.69 -7.52
CA LEU A 55 3.76 5.09 -6.36
C LEU A 55 5.05 4.36 -6.75
N MET A 56 5.02 3.56 -7.83
CA MET A 56 6.18 2.80 -8.31
C MET A 56 7.32 3.70 -8.81
N GLU A 57 7.01 4.91 -9.29
CA GLU A 57 8.01 5.92 -9.65
C GLU A 57 8.56 6.70 -8.44
N ASN A 58 7.85 6.66 -7.30
CA ASN A 58 8.15 7.42 -6.09
C ASN A 58 8.28 6.50 -4.86
N LEU A 59 8.97 5.37 -5.01
CA LEU A 59 9.11 4.36 -3.94
C LEU A 59 9.81 4.86 -2.68
N ASP A 60 10.55 5.97 -2.76
CA ASP A 60 11.16 6.63 -1.61
C ASP A 60 10.10 7.03 -0.55
N PHE A 61 8.88 7.33 -0.99
CA PHE A 61 7.72 7.54 -0.10
C PHE A 61 7.48 6.37 0.86
N LEU A 62 7.74 5.14 0.41
CA LEU A 62 7.64 3.94 1.24
C LEU A 62 8.94 3.64 1.97
N THR A 63 10.10 3.76 1.31
CA THR A 63 11.35 3.31 1.92
C THR A 63 11.82 4.22 3.03
N GLU A 64 11.71 5.54 2.89
CA GLU A 64 12.19 6.48 3.92
C GLU A 64 11.52 6.26 5.28
N PRO A 65 10.17 6.18 5.40
CA PRO A 65 9.54 5.88 6.69
C PRO A 65 9.87 4.48 7.23
N LEU A 66 10.03 3.50 6.33
CA LEU A 66 10.31 2.11 6.72
C LEU A 66 11.75 1.90 7.21
N GLU A 67 12.70 2.78 6.88
CA GLU A 67 14.07 2.72 7.40
C GLU A 67 14.13 3.00 8.91
N GLU A 68 13.19 3.78 9.45
CA GLU A 68 13.10 4.07 10.88
C GLU A 68 12.40 2.94 11.67
N VAL A 69 11.75 2.00 10.97
CA VAL A 69 11.00 0.91 11.57
C VAL A 69 11.94 -0.23 11.99
N THR A 70 12.02 -0.49 13.30
CA THR A 70 12.88 -1.54 13.85
C THR A 70 12.28 -2.94 13.68
N GLU A 71 13.11 -3.98 13.85
CA GLU A 71 12.69 -5.40 13.75
C GLU A 71 11.58 -5.83 14.73
N ASP A 72 11.29 -5.00 15.74
CA ASP A 72 10.24 -5.26 16.73
C ASP A 72 8.83 -4.96 16.20
N TYR A 73 8.72 -4.21 15.11
CA TYR A 73 7.45 -3.84 14.50
C TYR A 73 6.92 -4.91 13.55
N LEU A 74 5.61 -5.08 13.56
CA LEU A 74 4.87 -5.73 12.48
C LEU A 74 4.48 -4.67 11.45
N ILE A 75 5.01 -4.76 10.23
CA ILE A 75 4.58 -3.89 9.13
C ILE A 75 3.39 -4.55 8.42
N VAL A 76 2.29 -3.82 8.28
CA VAL A 76 1.07 -4.27 7.60
C VAL A 76 0.80 -3.36 6.42
N PHE A 77 0.75 -3.92 5.22
CA PHE A 77 0.34 -3.21 4.02
C PHE A 77 -1.11 -3.54 3.69
N ASP A 78 -1.97 -2.52 3.66
CA ASP A 78 -3.29 -2.63 3.06
C ASP A 78 -3.16 -2.49 1.56
N MET A 79 -3.54 -3.54 0.83
CA MET A 79 -3.49 -3.52 -0.63
C MET A 79 -4.88 -3.22 -1.17
N PRO A 80 -4.98 -2.53 -2.33
CA PRO A 80 -6.28 -2.24 -2.91
C PRO A 80 -7.10 -3.49 -3.20
N GLY A 81 -8.39 -3.41 -2.94
CA GLY A 81 -9.31 -4.56 -3.02
C GLY A 81 -9.45 -5.16 -4.42
N GLN A 82 -9.20 -4.38 -5.48
CA GLN A 82 -9.29 -4.83 -6.86
C GLN A 82 -7.98 -5.44 -7.37
N ILE A 83 -7.59 -6.59 -6.81
CA ILE A 83 -6.33 -7.30 -7.11
C ILE A 83 -6.13 -7.50 -8.63
N GLU A 84 -7.20 -7.77 -9.37
CA GLU A 84 -7.18 -8.03 -10.81
C GLU A 84 -6.54 -6.89 -11.61
N LEU A 85 -6.72 -5.63 -11.19
CA LEU A 85 -6.13 -4.46 -11.86
C LEU A 85 -4.60 -4.46 -11.81
N TYR A 86 -4.02 -4.97 -10.73
CA TYR A 86 -2.58 -4.95 -10.46
C TYR A 86 -1.86 -6.24 -10.83
N THR A 87 -2.59 -7.24 -11.35
CA THR A 87 -1.98 -8.48 -11.86
C THR A 87 -1.59 -8.39 -13.33
N HIS A 88 -2.24 -7.52 -14.10
CA HIS A 88 -1.96 -7.33 -15.53
C HIS A 88 -0.79 -6.37 -15.79
N VAL A 89 -0.50 -5.49 -14.84
CA VAL A 89 0.68 -4.64 -14.81
C VAL A 89 1.62 -5.22 -13.75
N PRO A 90 2.93 -5.40 -13.98
CA PRO A 90 3.85 -6.05 -13.03
C PRO A 90 4.18 -5.18 -11.79
N ILE A 91 3.19 -4.44 -11.30
CA ILE A 91 3.26 -3.53 -10.16
C ILE A 91 3.50 -4.33 -8.88
N LEU A 92 2.64 -5.33 -8.59
CA LEU A 92 2.73 -6.11 -7.35
C LEU A 92 4.07 -6.87 -7.23
N PRO A 93 4.54 -7.61 -8.26
CA PRO A 93 5.84 -8.27 -8.19
C PRO A 93 7.01 -7.28 -8.07
N GLY A 94 6.90 -6.10 -8.71
CA GLY A 94 7.88 -5.04 -8.62
C GLY A 94 8.00 -4.48 -7.20
N LEU A 95 6.86 -4.12 -6.60
CA LEU A 95 6.77 -3.62 -5.23
C LEU A 95 7.30 -4.65 -4.23
N VAL A 96 6.84 -5.91 -4.31
CA VAL A 96 7.31 -6.98 -3.41
C VAL A 96 8.81 -7.19 -3.55
N LYS A 97 9.32 -7.24 -4.79
CA LYS A 97 10.76 -7.38 -5.02
C LYS A 97 11.54 -6.23 -4.39
N HIS A 98 11.08 -4.99 -4.57
CA HIS A 98 11.71 -3.80 -4.02
C HIS A 98 11.77 -3.85 -2.48
N LEU A 99 10.63 -4.13 -1.84
CA LEU A 99 10.54 -4.24 -0.39
C LEU A 99 11.41 -5.40 0.16
N MET A 100 11.51 -6.51 -0.57
CA MET A 100 12.34 -7.66 -0.19
C MET A 100 13.85 -7.48 -0.43
N THR A 101 14.28 -6.47 -1.19
CA THR A 101 15.71 -6.19 -1.40
C THR A 101 16.39 -5.55 -0.19
N GLY A 102 15.62 -4.99 0.75
CA GLY A 102 16.12 -4.38 1.98
C GLY A 102 16.37 -5.38 3.11
N SER A 103 16.82 -4.86 4.25
CA SER A 103 17.08 -5.62 5.49
C SER A 103 15.81 -6.07 6.22
N LEU A 104 14.61 -5.74 5.69
CA LEU A 104 13.34 -5.95 6.35
C LEU A 104 12.96 -7.44 6.31
N ASN A 105 12.64 -8.01 7.48
CA ASN A 105 12.20 -9.39 7.62
C ASN A 105 10.70 -9.50 7.31
N ILE A 106 10.32 -9.33 6.05
CA ILE A 106 8.93 -9.20 5.60
C ILE A 106 8.24 -10.56 5.54
N ARG A 107 7.03 -10.65 6.12
CA ARG A 107 6.11 -11.78 5.94
C ARG A 107 4.83 -11.28 5.28
N ILE A 108 4.55 -11.77 4.08
CA ILE A 108 3.35 -11.43 3.31
C ILE A 108 2.26 -12.46 3.64
N SER A 109 1.07 -11.98 4.01
CA SER A 109 -0.13 -12.79 4.16
C SER A 109 -1.30 -12.08 3.51
N SER A 110 -2.12 -12.78 2.73
CA SER A 110 -3.42 -12.25 2.29
C SER A 110 -4.47 -12.53 3.36
N LEU A 111 -5.35 -11.57 3.64
CA LEU A 111 -6.52 -11.77 4.48
C LEU A 111 -7.76 -11.45 3.64
N ALA A 112 -8.36 -12.48 3.04
CA ALA A 112 -9.65 -12.31 2.40
C ALA A 112 -10.74 -12.40 3.48
N HIS A 113 -11.34 -11.26 3.84
CA HIS A 113 -12.52 -11.29 4.70
C HIS A 113 -13.70 -11.80 3.87
N TYR A 114 -13.93 -13.12 3.88
CA TYR A 114 -15.20 -13.68 3.45
C TYR A 114 -16.25 -13.22 4.47
N LEU A 115 -17.05 -12.22 4.12
CA LEU A 115 -18.30 -11.95 4.83
C LEU A 115 -19.24 -13.15 4.58
N PRO A 116 -19.87 -13.71 5.63
CA PRO A 116 -20.88 -14.75 5.48
C PRO A 116 -22.17 -14.24 4.82
#